data_AF-A0A5N6H0F6-F1
#
_entry.id   AF-A0A5N6H0F6-F1
#
_cell.length_a   1.000
_cell.length_b   1.000
_cell.length_c   1.000
_cell.angle_alpha   90.00
_cell.angle_beta   90.00
_cell.angle_gamma   90.00
#
_symmetry.space_group_name_H-M   'P 1'
#
loop_
_entity.id
_entity.type
_entity.pdbx_description
1 polymer ?
#
loop_
_entity_poly.entity_id
_entity_poly.type
_entity_poly.pdbx_seq_one_letter_code
_entity_poly.pdbx_strand_id
1 'polypeptide(L)'
;MCFSRVRLLLLFLLASLLLFLTSPLATQLLLLLQMPFIWQKSAADSIISHDRDGFDVTFRGYESEQPPSELHHPSPIPAILHHVHLGDTALRPEWLVAREECLRIHPGWKTHIWDDKTATQFVRDHFPDLQETWNNYPYLVQKVDALRYMILYIHGGAILDVDLVCKRSLEPLRRFDFVAPAAYPAGFSIGMLLSSPGNLFVRDLIDNLPRFKRRWLLLPYVTVMFSTGCHYASTIYTTQPNRTSLRILSGPPNHPNMHMLNGFVDTPLFRHLGTSSWHANDALFVRLWVDVWCFRGLSRPDDVL
;
A
#
# COMPACT_ATOMS: atom_id res chain seq x y z
N MET A 1 -5.96 -56.59 -3.01
CA MET A 1 -6.08 -55.60 -1.92
C MET A 1 -5.29 -54.29 -2.16
N CYS A 2 -4.07 -54.31 -2.72
CA CYS A 2 -3.26 -53.11 -2.95
C CYS A 2 -3.91 -52.09 -3.93
N PHE A 3 -4.42 -52.55 -5.08
CA PHE A 3 -5.10 -51.70 -6.07
C PHE A 3 -6.33 -50.95 -5.54
N SER A 4 -7.08 -51.54 -4.61
CA SER A 4 -8.25 -50.89 -3.99
C SER A 4 -7.85 -49.75 -3.05
N ARG A 5 -6.71 -49.87 -2.35
CA ARG A 5 -6.18 -48.83 -1.45
C ARG A 5 -5.63 -47.64 -2.25
N VAL A 6 -4.94 -47.91 -3.36
CA VAL A 6 -4.45 -46.87 -4.28
C VAL A 6 -5.61 -46.10 -4.90
N ARG A 7 -6.66 -46.79 -5.37
CA ARG A 7 -7.85 -46.14 -5.94
C ARG A 7 -8.59 -45.27 -4.91
N LEU A 8 -8.72 -45.74 -3.67
CA LEU A 8 -9.35 -44.98 -2.60
C LEU A 8 -8.55 -43.72 -2.23
N LEU A 9 -7.22 -43.84 -2.17
CA LEU A 9 -6.33 -42.70 -1.94
C LEU A 9 -6.44 -41.66 -3.05
N LEU A 10 -6.48 -42.09 -4.32
CA LEU A 10 -6.63 -41.18 -5.46
C LEU A 10 -7.98 -40.45 -5.43
N LEU A 11 -9.07 -41.16 -5.12
CA LEU A 11 -10.39 -40.54 -4.97
C LEU A 11 -10.43 -39.54 -3.80
N PHE A 12 -9.80 -39.87 -2.68
CA PHE A 12 -9.69 -38.96 -1.54
C PHE A 12 -8.87 -37.71 -1.86
N LEU A 13 -7.72 -37.86 -2.54
CA LEU A 13 -6.89 -36.74 -2.98
C LEU A 13 -7.64 -35.85 -3.98
N LEU A 14 -8.37 -36.46 -4.93
CA LEU A 14 -9.19 -35.72 -5.89
C LEU A 14 -10.31 -34.94 -5.20
N ALA A 15 -11.04 -35.57 -4.26
CA ALA A 15 -12.07 -34.91 -3.49
C ALA A 15 -11.51 -33.76 -2.63
N SER A 16 -10.36 -33.97 -1.99
CA SER A 16 -9.67 -32.96 -1.19
C SER A 16 -9.21 -31.77 -2.06
N LEU A 17 -8.68 -32.05 -3.26
CA LEU A 17 -8.30 -31.02 -4.22
C LEU A 17 -9.51 -30.20 -4.69
N LEU A 18 -10.62 -30.85 -5.03
CA LEU A 18 -11.86 -30.16 -5.44
C LEU A 18 -12.43 -29.28 -4.32
N LEU A 19 -12.45 -29.78 -3.08
CA LEU A 19 -12.84 -29.01 -1.91
C LEU A 19 -11.90 -27.81 -1.69
N PHE A 20 -10.60 -27.99 -1.88
CA PHE A 20 -9.65 -26.89 -1.79
C PHE A 20 -9.89 -25.84 -2.88
N LEU A 21 -10.00 -26.24 -4.15
CA LEU A 21 -10.17 -25.34 -5.29
C LEU A 21 -11.45 -24.49 -5.20
N THR A 22 -12.47 -24.97 -4.50
CA THR A 22 -13.73 -24.24 -4.25
C THR A 22 -13.74 -23.48 -2.92
N SER A 23 -12.68 -23.60 -2.12
CA SER A 23 -12.58 -22.93 -0.82
C SER A 23 -12.30 -21.43 -0.98
N PRO A 24 -12.74 -20.59 -0.01
CA PRO A 24 -12.38 -19.17 0.02
C PRO A 24 -10.87 -18.94 0.02
N LEU A 25 -10.10 -19.86 0.61
CA LEU A 25 -8.64 -19.77 0.66
C LEU A 25 -8.02 -19.92 -0.73
N ALA A 26 -8.48 -20.87 -1.55
CA ALA A 26 -7.98 -21.03 -2.92
C ALA A 26 -8.31 -19.79 -3.78
N THR A 27 -9.51 -19.23 -3.63
CA THR A 27 -9.84 -17.97 -4.30
C THR A 27 -8.90 -16.84 -3.88
N GLN A 28 -8.64 -16.68 -2.58
CA GLN A 28 -7.72 -15.64 -2.10
C GLN A 28 -6.29 -15.83 -2.61
N LEU A 29 -5.78 -17.07 -2.59
CA LEU A 29 -4.48 -17.41 -3.13
C LEU A 29 -4.41 -17.10 -4.63
N LEU A 30 -5.44 -17.44 -5.39
CA LEU A 30 -5.50 -17.11 -6.81
C LEU A 30 -5.43 -15.59 -7.02
N LEU A 31 -6.20 -14.81 -6.27
CA LEU A 31 -6.19 -13.34 -6.34
C LEU A 31 -4.80 -12.76 -6.00
N LEU A 32 -4.17 -13.25 -4.93
CA LEU A 32 -2.84 -12.80 -4.52
C LEU A 32 -1.78 -13.17 -5.56
N LEU A 33 -1.80 -14.39 -6.08
CA LEU A 33 -0.81 -14.89 -7.03
C LEU A 33 -0.98 -14.27 -8.43
N GLN A 34 -2.20 -13.98 -8.87
CA GLN A 34 -2.43 -13.35 -10.17
C GLN A 34 -2.06 -11.87 -10.20
N MET A 35 -2.12 -11.17 -9.05
CA MET A 35 -2.02 -9.70 -8.96
C MET A 35 -0.81 -9.14 -9.71
N PRO A 36 0.44 -9.63 -9.52
CA PRO A 36 1.60 -9.07 -10.21
C PRO A 36 1.51 -9.16 -11.74
N PHE A 37 0.92 -10.25 -12.26
CA PHE A 37 0.82 -10.52 -13.70
C PHE A 37 -0.24 -9.66 -14.39
N ILE A 38 -1.28 -9.26 -13.67
CA ILE A 38 -2.37 -8.45 -14.22
C ILE A 38 -2.23 -6.96 -13.87
N TRP A 39 -1.26 -6.59 -13.03
CA TRP A 39 -1.09 -5.23 -12.51
C TRP A 39 -0.97 -4.19 -13.62
N GLN A 40 -0.06 -4.40 -14.58
CA GLN A 40 0.19 -3.44 -15.66
C GLN A 40 -1.08 -3.11 -16.44
N LYS A 41 -1.85 -4.14 -16.80
CA LYS A 41 -3.16 -3.96 -17.46
C LYS A 41 -4.17 -3.27 -16.56
N SER A 42 -4.20 -3.60 -15.27
CA SER A 42 -5.18 -3.08 -14.31
C SER A 42 -4.92 -1.62 -13.92
N ALA A 43 -3.67 -1.16 -13.99
CA ALA A 43 -3.26 0.18 -13.59
C ALA A 43 -3.03 1.14 -14.76
N ALA A 44 -3.06 0.67 -16.02
CA ALA A 44 -2.79 1.48 -17.22
C ALA A 44 -3.61 2.78 -17.24
N ASP A 45 -4.92 2.67 -17.03
CA ASP A 45 -5.85 3.81 -16.96
C ASP A 45 -5.95 4.42 -15.56
N SER A 46 -4.90 4.32 -14.74
CA SER A 46 -4.84 4.90 -13.40
C SER A 46 -3.51 5.59 -13.11
N ILE A 47 -2.50 5.40 -13.96
CA ILE A 47 -1.26 6.16 -13.87
C ILE A 47 -1.56 7.65 -14.08
N ILE A 48 -1.11 8.49 -13.14
CA ILE A 48 -1.19 9.95 -13.26
C ILE A 48 -0.32 10.39 -14.44
N SER A 49 -0.86 11.19 -15.34
CA SER A 49 -0.09 11.73 -16.47
C SER A 49 -0.52 13.14 -16.87
N HIS A 50 0.36 13.82 -17.60
CA HIS A 50 0.05 15.12 -18.18
C HIS A 50 -1.12 15.01 -19.17
N ASP A 51 -1.08 14.04 -20.09
CA ASP A 51 -2.06 13.91 -21.17
C ASP A 51 -3.48 13.63 -20.68
N ARG A 52 -3.60 12.92 -19.56
CA ARG A 52 -4.89 12.55 -19.00
C ARG A 52 -5.38 13.53 -17.94
N ASP A 53 -4.51 13.88 -16.99
CA ASP A 53 -4.90 14.60 -15.78
C ASP A 53 -4.45 16.07 -15.79
N GLY A 54 -3.69 16.50 -16.81
CA GLY A 54 -3.05 17.81 -16.83
C GLY A 54 -2.09 17.97 -15.66
N PHE A 55 -1.40 16.90 -15.27
CA PHE A 55 -0.55 16.84 -14.07
C PHE A 55 0.93 16.64 -14.41
N ASP A 56 1.79 17.55 -13.94
CA ASP A 56 3.26 17.38 -14.03
C ASP A 56 3.78 16.44 -12.93
N VAL A 57 3.97 15.17 -13.27
CA VAL A 57 4.53 14.17 -12.34
C VAL A 57 5.99 14.45 -11.96
N THR A 58 6.71 15.37 -12.60
CA THR A 58 8.07 15.72 -12.16
C THR A 58 8.07 16.70 -10.97
N PHE A 59 6.90 17.25 -10.64
CA PHE A 59 6.67 18.27 -9.64
C PHE A 59 7.48 19.57 -9.82
N ARG A 60 8.15 19.77 -10.97
CA ARG A 60 9.07 20.91 -11.16
C ARG A 60 8.33 22.24 -11.13
N GLY A 61 7.08 22.25 -11.59
CA GLY A 61 6.24 23.44 -11.62
C GLY A 61 5.46 23.75 -10.34
N TYR A 62 5.50 22.88 -9.32
CA TYR A 62 4.82 23.13 -8.04
C TYR A 62 5.82 23.70 -7.05
N GLU A 63 5.58 24.93 -6.58
CA GLU A 63 6.43 25.53 -5.55
C GLU A 63 6.27 24.78 -4.21
N SER A 64 7.33 24.77 -3.42
CA SER A 64 7.40 24.02 -2.16
C SER A 64 6.44 24.48 -1.07
N GLU A 65 5.94 25.73 -1.15
CA GLU A 65 5.23 26.42 -0.05
C GLU A 65 3.92 27.09 -0.48
N GLN A 66 3.31 26.72 -1.61
CA GLN A 66 2.11 27.43 -2.08
C GLN A 66 0.96 27.34 -1.04
N PRO A 67 0.35 28.49 -0.66
CA PRO A 67 -0.82 28.49 0.19
C PRO A 67 -2.02 27.81 -0.52
N PRO A 68 -3.07 27.39 0.22
CA PRO A 68 -4.19 26.58 -0.31
C PRO A 68 -5.14 27.28 -1.31
N SER A 69 -4.69 28.23 -2.12
CA SER A 69 -5.51 28.99 -3.09
C SER A 69 -4.62 29.38 -4.26
N GLU A 70 -4.84 29.05 -5.53
CA GLU A 70 -6.06 28.75 -6.27
C GLU A 70 -5.83 27.55 -7.20
N LEU A 71 -6.12 26.32 -6.77
CA LEU A 71 -6.31 25.24 -7.74
C LEU A 71 -7.76 25.39 -8.24
N HIS A 72 -7.96 25.65 -9.54
CA HIS A 72 -9.27 25.66 -10.21
C HIS A 72 -10.00 24.29 -10.18
N HIS A 73 -9.53 23.35 -9.36
CA HIS A 73 -10.03 22.01 -9.23
C HIS A 73 -10.53 21.78 -7.80
N PRO A 74 -11.66 21.08 -7.63
CA PRO A 74 -12.06 20.62 -6.31
C PRO A 74 -10.93 19.79 -5.70
N SER A 75 -10.68 20.00 -4.40
CA SER A 75 -9.67 19.25 -3.64
C SER A 75 -10.38 18.26 -2.71
N PRO A 76 -10.87 17.11 -3.24
CA PRO A 76 -11.65 16.14 -2.47
C PRO A 76 -10.86 15.50 -1.31
N ILE A 77 -9.53 15.43 -1.40
CA ILE A 77 -8.67 15.02 -0.27
C ILE A 77 -8.50 16.22 0.68
N PRO A 78 -8.89 16.10 1.96
CA PRO A 78 -8.66 17.14 2.97
C PRO A 78 -7.19 17.42 3.26
N ALA A 79 -6.87 18.64 3.71
CA ALA A 79 -5.54 19.06 4.15
C ALA A 79 -5.19 18.49 5.54
N ILE A 80 -5.11 17.17 5.67
CA ILE A 80 -4.82 16.49 6.94
C ILE A 80 -3.66 15.53 6.73
N LEU A 81 -2.63 15.64 7.56
CA LEU A 81 -1.45 14.78 7.54
C LEU A 81 -1.44 13.86 8.76
N HIS A 82 -1.52 12.56 8.50
CA HIS A 82 -1.53 11.51 9.50
C HIS A 82 -0.21 10.76 9.53
N HIS A 83 0.28 10.47 10.74
CA HIS A 83 1.35 9.52 10.99
C HIS A 83 0.89 8.50 12.02
N VAL A 84 1.33 7.26 11.89
CA VAL A 84 0.99 6.18 12.82
C VAL A 84 2.26 5.72 13.51
N HIS A 85 2.25 5.74 14.84
CA HIS A 85 3.34 5.24 15.66
C HIS A 85 2.76 4.39 16.79
N LEU A 86 2.67 3.08 16.54
CA LEU A 86 2.20 2.11 17.52
C LEU A 86 3.39 1.39 18.16
N GLY A 87 3.18 0.88 19.37
CA GLY A 87 4.14 0.16 20.18
C GLY A 87 5.01 1.06 21.05
N ASP A 88 5.68 0.45 22.02
CA ASP A 88 6.46 1.17 23.04
C ASP A 88 7.88 1.55 22.59
N THR A 89 8.24 1.27 21.33
CA THR A 89 9.58 1.58 20.82
C THR A 89 9.67 3.04 20.44
N ALA A 90 10.57 3.80 21.04
CA ALA A 90 10.77 5.20 20.66
C ALA A 90 11.10 5.35 19.16
N LEU A 91 10.53 6.38 18.53
CA LEU A 91 10.89 6.77 17.16
C LEU A 91 12.39 7.08 17.07
N ARG A 92 13.01 6.63 15.98
CA ARG A 92 14.40 6.94 15.71
C ARG A 92 14.58 8.44 15.44
N PRO A 93 15.70 9.06 15.88
CA PRO A 93 15.93 10.49 15.66
C PRO A 93 15.79 10.92 14.19
N GLU A 94 16.26 10.10 13.25
CA GLU A 94 16.15 10.36 11.81
C GLU A 94 14.70 10.38 11.31
N TRP A 95 13.80 9.60 11.92
CA TRP A 95 12.36 9.58 11.59
C TRP A 95 11.64 10.81 12.15
N LEU A 96 12.06 11.29 13.33
CA LEU A 96 11.55 12.55 13.86
C LEU A 96 11.93 13.71 12.92
N VAL A 97 13.17 13.77 12.46
CA VAL A 97 13.62 14.77 11.48
C VAL A 97 12.85 14.66 10.17
N ALA A 98 12.63 13.43 9.67
CA ALA A 98 11.84 13.20 8.46
C ALA A 98 10.41 13.76 8.59
N ARG A 99 9.74 13.44 9.70
CA ARG A 99 8.41 13.95 10.01
C ARG A 99 8.38 15.46 10.13
N GLU A 100 9.32 16.08 10.85
CA GLU A 100 9.36 17.54 11.01
C GLU A 100 9.53 18.25 9.66
N GLU A 101 10.30 17.70 8.73
CA GLU A 101 10.39 18.25 7.38
C GLU A 101 9.06 18.17 6.63
N CYS A 102 8.31 17.08 6.79
CA CYS A 102 6.95 16.99 6.27
C CYS A 102 6.01 18.02 6.89
N LEU A 103 6.12 18.30 8.19
CA LEU A 103 5.32 19.36 8.83
C LEU A 103 5.69 20.74 8.30
N ARG A 104 6.99 21.01 8.14
CA ARG A 104 7.53 22.28 7.65
C ARG A 104 7.01 22.60 6.23
N ILE A 105 6.94 21.60 5.36
CA ILE A 105 6.44 21.75 3.99
C ILE A 105 4.91 21.95 3.92
N HIS A 106 4.17 21.60 4.97
CA HIS A 106 2.71 21.69 5.00
C HIS A 106 2.18 22.58 6.14
N PRO A 107 2.58 23.88 6.23
CA PRO A 107 2.32 24.74 7.40
C PRO A 107 0.84 25.04 7.66
N GLY A 108 -0.06 24.78 6.71
CA GLY A 108 -1.52 24.97 6.86
C GLY A 108 -2.32 23.67 7.04
N TRP A 109 -1.66 22.50 6.99
CA TRP A 109 -2.36 21.22 7.10
C TRP A 109 -2.61 20.87 8.58
N LYS A 110 -3.78 20.29 8.87
CA LYS A 110 -4.02 19.69 10.19
C LYS A 110 -3.12 18.46 10.33
N THR A 111 -2.54 18.24 11.49
CA THR A 111 -1.64 17.10 11.70
C THR A 111 -2.17 16.22 12.82
N HIS A 112 -1.98 14.90 12.68
CA HIS A 112 -2.34 13.95 13.72
C HIS A 112 -1.30 12.83 13.80
N ILE A 113 -0.93 12.45 15.03
CA ILE A 113 -0.13 11.25 15.30
C ILE A 113 -1.00 10.25 16.06
N TRP A 114 -1.13 9.05 15.52
CA TRP A 114 -1.91 7.97 16.10
C TRP A 114 -0.99 7.05 16.90
N ASP A 115 -1.27 6.95 18.19
CA ASP A 115 -0.61 6.05 19.15
C ASP A 115 -1.53 4.87 19.53
N ASP A 116 -1.05 3.91 20.34
CA ASP A 116 -1.84 2.74 20.72
C ASP A 116 -3.19 3.08 21.36
N LYS A 117 -3.23 4.13 22.19
CA LYS A 117 -4.44 4.54 22.91
C LYS A 117 -5.46 5.14 21.95
N THR A 118 -5.04 6.13 21.17
CA THR A 118 -5.89 6.84 20.20
C THR A 118 -6.33 5.92 19.07
N ALA A 119 -5.45 5.05 18.57
CA ALA A 119 -5.80 4.05 17.56
C ALA A 119 -6.81 3.02 18.08
N THR A 120 -6.59 2.46 19.27
CA THR A 120 -7.52 1.47 19.85
C THR A 120 -8.89 2.07 20.12
N GLN A 121 -8.92 3.30 20.64
CA GLN A 121 -10.17 4.04 20.82
C GLN A 121 -10.88 4.29 19.49
N PHE A 122 -10.16 4.77 18.49
CA PHE A 122 -10.70 5.04 17.16
C PHE A 122 -11.30 3.80 16.49
N VAL A 123 -10.60 2.66 16.53
CA VAL A 123 -11.11 1.41 15.98
C VAL A 123 -12.36 0.95 16.72
N ARG A 124 -12.39 1.05 18.05
CA ARG A 124 -13.57 0.70 18.85
C ARG A 124 -14.77 1.58 18.52
N ASP A 125 -14.55 2.88 18.36
CA ASP A 125 -15.63 3.86 18.23
C ASP A 125 -16.19 3.89 16.78
N HIS A 126 -15.36 3.62 15.76
CA HIS A 126 -15.77 3.70 14.34
C HIS A 126 -15.92 2.34 13.62
N PHE A 127 -15.22 1.29 14.08
CA PHE A 127 -15.20 -0.03 13.44
C PHE A 127 -15.35 -1.16 14.48
N PRO A 128 -16.40 -1.16 15.31
CA PRO A 128 -16.59 -2.15 16.38
C PRO A 128 -16.59 -3.60 15.86
N ASP A 129 -17.14 -3.83 14.66
CA ASP A 129 -17.19 -5.15 14.03
C ASP A 129 -15.80 -5.70 13.66
N LEU A 130 -14.78 -4.83 13.57
CA LEU A 130 -13.41 -5.21 13.29
C LEU A 130 -12.56 -5.34 14.56
N GLN A 131 -13.12 -5.14 15.75
CA GLN A 131 -12.38 -5.16 17.01
C GLN A 131 -11.69 -6.51 17.26
N GLU A 132 -12.36 -7.63 16.96
CA GLU A 132 -11.74 -8.96 17.06
C GLU A 132 -10.58 -9.12 16.06
N THR A 133 -10.77 -8.63 14.84
CA THR A 133 -9.73 -8.67 13.80
C THR A 133 -8.51 -7.87 14.24
N TRP A 134 -8.72 -6.63 14.71
CA TRP A 134 -7.73 -5.70 15.23
C TRP A 134 -6.92 -6.30 16.40
N ASN A 135 -7.61 -6.80 17.42
CA ASN A 135 -6.97 -7.32 18.64
C ASN A 135 -6.08 -8.53 18.35
N ASN A 136 -6.46 -9.34 17.37
CA ASN A 136 -5.81 -10.61 17.06
C ASN A 136 -4.83 -10.52 15.87
N TYR A 137 -4.36 -9.33 15.47
CA TYR A 137 -3.23 -9.23 14.52
C TYR A 137 -1.92 -9.66 15.19
N PRO A 138 -1.20 -10.67 14.65
CA PRO A 138 0.03 -11.16 15.26
C PRO A 138 1.21 -10.20 15.13
N TYR A 139 1.22 -9.32 14.13
CA TYR A 139 2.30 -8.35 13.90
C TYR A 139 1.77 -6.92 14.01
N LEU A 140 2.51 -6.07 14.71
CA LEU A 140 2.16 -4.67 14.92
C LEU A 140 1.99 -3.90 13.60
N VAL A 141 2.83 -4.18 12.61
CA VAL A 141 2.74 -3.58 11.27
C VAL A 141 1.39 -3.86 10.59
N GLN A 142 0.75 -5.01 10.85
CA GLN A 142 -0.60 -5.26 10.31
C GLN A 142 -1.65 -4.34 10.92
N LYS A 143 -1.50 -3.99 12.21
CA LYS A 143 -2.34 -2.97 12.85
C LYS A 143 -2.10 -1.61 12.23
N VAL A 144 -0.84 -1.23 12.01
CA VAL A 144 -0.48 0.04 11.35
C VAL A 144 -1.12 0.12 9.96
N ASP A 145 -0.93 -0.92 9.13
CA ASP A 145 -1.48 -1.00 7.78
C ASP A 145 -3.01 -0.91 7.77
N ALA A 146 -3.69 -1.71 8.61
CA ALA A 146 -5.15 -1.70 8.71
C ALA A 146 -5.69 -0.35 9.19
N LEU A 147 -5.01 0.27 10.17
CA LEU A 147 -5.38 1.57 10.71
C LEU A 147 -5.29 2.66 9.64
N ARG A 148 -4.31 2.60 8.73
CA ARG A 148 -4.18 3.58 7.63
C ARG A 148 -5.46 3.66 6.80
N TYR A 149 -6.02 2.50 6.43
CA TYR A 149 -7.27 2.46 5.65
C TYR A 149 -8.44 3.03 6.44
N MET A 150 -8.57 2.65 7.71
CA MET A 150 -9.63 3.11 8.60
C MET A 150 -9.60 4.63 8.84
N ILE A 151 -8.41 5.19 9.09
CA ILE A 151 -8.21 6.64 9.24
C ILE A 151 -8.62 7.37 7.97
N LEU A 152 -8.10 6.93 6.82
CA LEU A 152 -8.40 7.58 5.54
C LEU A 152 -9.89 7.49 5.18
N TYR A 153 -10.56 6.39 5.51
CA TYR A 153 -11.99 6.29 5.24
C TYR A 153 -12.82 7.30 6.06
N ILE A 154 -12.50 7.48 7.35
CA ILE A 154 -13.25 8.40 8.22
C ILE A 154 -12.86 9.86 7.99
N HIS A 155 -11.56 10.15 7.93
CA HIS A 155 -11.04 11.52 7.94
C HIS A 155 -10.60 12.01 6.55
N GLY A 156 -10.33 11.11 5.61
CA GLY A 156 -9.57 11.42 4.40
C GLY A 156 -8.14 11.84 4.73
N GLY A 157 -7.53 12.62 3.84
CA GLY A 157 -6.23 13.24 4.05
C GLY A 157 -5.10 12.44 3.43
N ALA A 158 -3.88 12.72 3.89
CA ALA A 158 -2.65 12.00 3.55
C ALA A 158 -2.14 11.26 4.77
N ILE A 159 -1.75 10.00 4.59
CA ILE A 159 -1.04 9.21 5.60
C ILE A 159 0.31 8.79 5.03
N LEU A 160 1.37 9.08 5.78
CA LEU A 160 2.74 8.85 5.38
C LEU A 160 3.46 7.94 6.38
N ASP A 161 4.39 7.14 5.89
CA ASP A 161 5.38 6.49 6.71
C ASP A 161 6.26 7.54 7.38
N VAL A 162 6.60 7.28 8.64
CA VAL A 162 7.42 8.20 9.47
C VAL A 162 8.86 8.34 8.99
N ASP A 163 9.31 7.49 8.06
CA ASP A 163 10.64 7.52 7.47
C ASP A 163 10.68 8.13 6.04
N LEU A 164 9.58 8.78 5.64
CA LEU A 164 9.51 9.64 4.45
C LEU A 164 9.89 11.07 4.81
N VAL A 165 11.01 11.54 4.27
CA VAL A 165 11.41 12.96 4.32
C VAL A 165 10.75 13.68 3.16
N CYS A 166 9.80 14.56 3.41
CA CYS A 166 9.17 15.37 2.37
C CYS A 166 10.17 16.34 1.73
N LYS A 167 10.05 16.55 0.41
CA LYS A 167 10.84 17.53 -0.35
C LYS A 167 9.96 18.58 -1.03
N ARG A 168 8.69 18.25 -1.26
CA ARG A 168 7.69 19.11 -1.90
C ARG A 168 6.31 18.86 -1.31
N SER A 169 5.43 19.85 -1.49
CA SER A 169 4.05 19.79 -0.99
C SER A 169 3.22 18.74 -1.73
N LEU A 170 2.35 18.07 -0.99
CA LEU A 170 1.33 17.15 -1.50
C LEU A 170 0.05 17.86 -1.97
N GLU A 171 -0.02 19.19 -1.85
CA GLU A 171 -1.18 20.01 -2.25
C GLU A 171 -1.68 19.68 -3.66
N PRO A 172 -0.82 19.54 -4.70
CA PRO A 172 -1.30 19.26 -6.06
C PRO A 172 -2.00 17.91 -6.19
N LEU A 173 -1.65 16.91 -5.36
CA LEU A 173 -2.24 15.58 -5.40
C LEU A 173 -3.64 15.54 -4.80
N ARG A 174 -4.04 16.56 -4.04
CA ARG A 174 -5.35 16.60 -3.36
C ARG A 174 -6.56 16.72 -4.28
N ARG A 175 -6.32 17.04 -5.56
CA ARG A 175 -7.35 17.13 -6.61
C ARG A 175 -7.95 15.78 -7.03
N PHE A 176 -7.37 14.65 -6.60
CA PHE A 176 -7.83 13.30 -6.93
C PHE A 176 -8.57 12.65 -5.75
N ASP A 177 -9.37 11.62 -5.97
CA ASP A 177 -10.11 10.95 -4.88
C ASP A 177 -9.26 9.96 -4.07
N PHE A 178 -8.24 9.38 -4.71
CA PHE A 178 -7.30 8.46 -4.10
C PHE A 178 -5.96 8.54 -4.84
N VAL A 179 -4.85 8.62 -4.11
CA VAL A 179 -3.49 8.58 -4.66
C VAL A 179 -2.61 7.63 -3.87
N ALA A 180 -1.88 6.78 -4.58
CA ALA A 180 -0.80 5.98 -4.02
C ALA A 180 0.40 5.92 -4.99
N PRO A 181 1.65 5.87 -4.52
CA PRO A 181 2.80 5.70 -5.40
C PRO A 181 2.89 4.26 -5.91
N ALA A 182 3.37 4.06 -7.12
CA ALA A 182 3.65 2.73 -7.66
C ALA A 182 4.67 1.98 -6.77
N ALA A 183 4.57 0.65 -6.71
CA ALA A 183 5.47 -0.22 -5.95
C ALA A 183 6.23 -1.18 -6.86
N TYR A 184 7.45 -1.51 -6.46
CA TYR A 184 8.29 -2.47 -7.17
C TYR A 184 8.05 -3.89 -6.65
N PRO A 185 7.99 -4.92 -7.52
CA PRO A 185 7.98 -4.86 -9.00
C PRO A 185 6.59 -4.60 -9.60
N ALA A 186 5.52 -4.76 -8.82
CA ALA A 186 4.14 -4.54 -9.24
C ALA A 186 3.29 -4.12 -8.04
N GLY A 187 2.21 -3.38 -8.31
CA GLY A 187 1.31 -2.85 -7.29
C GLY A 187 1.56 -1.37 -6.99
N PHE A 188 0.98 -0.92 -5.88
CA PHE A 188 1.22 0.40 -5.30
C PHE A 188 1.70 0.26 -3.85
N SER A 189 2.48 1.21 -3.36
CA SER A 189 2.96 1.22 -1.98
C SER A 189 1.94 1.88 -1.07
N ILE A 190 1.82 1.35 0.14
CA ILE A 190 0.94 1.90 1.20
C ILE A 190 1.69 2.82 2.17
N GLY A 191 2.99 3.07 1.91
CA GLY A 191 3.80 3.99 2.71
C GLY A 191 3.47 5.46 2.45
N MET A 192 2.76 5.75 1.36
CA MET A 192 2.03 6.99 1.17
C MET A 192 0.67 6.66 0.60
N LEU A 193 -0.39 7.12 1.26
CA LEU A 193 -1.75 7.05 0.74
C LEU A 193 -2.45 8.38 0.95
N LEU A 194 -3.15 8.85 -0.07
CA LEU A 194 -4.06 9.99 0.04
C LEU A 194 -5.46 9.54 -0.35
N SER A 195 -6.49 9.99 0.36
CA SER A 195 -7.87 9.70 -0.02
C SER A 195 -8.88 10.74 0.45
N SER A 196 -9.96 10.88 -0.31
CA SER A 196 -11.17 11.57 0.15
C SER A 196 -11.89 10.75 1.24
N PRO A 197 -12.55 11.41 2.20
CA PRO A 197 -13.35 10.71 3.20
C PRO A 197 -14.49 9.93 2.52
N GLY A 198 -14.79 8.73 3.00
CA GLY A 198 -15.84 7.88 2.46
C GLY A 198 -15.50 7.18 1.14
N ASN A 199 -14.23 7.20 0.69
CA ASN A 199 -13.82 6.57 -0.57
C ASN A 199 -14.17 5.07 -0.62
N LEU A 200 -14.88 4.64 -1.67
CA LEU A 200 -15.39 3.27 -1.82
C LEU A 200 -14.28 2.22 -1.95
N PHE A 201 -13.17 2.55 -2.62
CA PHE A 201 -12.04 1.63 -2.70
C PHE A 201 -11.37 1.45 -1.31
N VAL A 202 -11.22 2.54 -0.55
CA VAL A 202 -10.71 2.43 0.82
C VAL A 202 -11.67 1.66 1.72
N ARG A 203 -12.99 1.78 1.51
CA ARG A 203 -13.98 0.93 2.17
C ARG A 203 -13.77 -0.55 1.86
N ASP A 204 -13.57 -0.89 0.60
CA ASP A 204 -13.30 -2.28 0.19
C ASP A 204 -12.01 -2.83 0.80
N LEU A 205 -10.97 -1.99 0.96
CA LEU A 205 -9.75 -2.37 1.69
C LEU A 205 -10.04 -2.72 3.15
N ILE A 206 -10.98 -2.03 3.80
CA ILE A 206 -11.36 -2.28 5.19
C ILE A 206 -12.21 -3.55 5.30
N ASP A 207 -13.25 -3.67 4.47
CA ASP A 207 -14.22 -4.78 4.53
C ASP A 207 -13.56 -6.14 4.23
N ASN A 208 -12.46 -6.17 3.47
CA ASN A 208 -11.71 -7.39 3.16
C ASN A 208 -10.67 -7.77 4.23
N LEU A 209 -10.38 -6.93 5.23
CA LEU A 209 -9.35 -7.20 6.25
C LEU A 209 -9.56 -8.54 6.98
N PRO A 210 -10.78 -8.87 7.50
CA PRO A 210 -10.99 -10.13 8.21
C PRO A 210 -10.74 -11.35 7.32
N ARG A 211 -11.11 -11.24 6.04
CA ARG A 211 -10.97 -12.32 5.07
C ARG A 211 -9.49 -12.63 4.83
N PHE A 212 -8.68 -11.60 4.63
CA PHE A 212 -7.26 -11.72 4.28
C PHE A 212 -6.32 -11.85 5.48
N LYS A 213 -6.83 -11.71 6.71
CA LYS A 213 -6.10 -12.02 7.95
C LYS A 213 -5.80 -13.52 8.09
N ARG A 214 -4.82 -13.99 7.32
CA ARG A 214 -4.28 -15.35 7.37
C ARG A 214 -2.89 -15.33 7.98
N ARG A 215 -2.58 -16.35 8.78
CA ARG A 215 -1.24 -16.56 9.32
C ARG A 215 -0.54 -17.63 8.49
N TRP A 216 0.52 -17.26 7.79
CA TRP A 216 1.37 -18.19 7.05
C TRP A 216 2.52 -18.61 7.97
N LEU A 217 2.45 -19.85 8.47
CA LEU A 217 3.42 -20.36 9.43
C LEU A 217 4.85 -20.23 8.87
N LEU A 218 5.77 -19.70 9.71
CA LEU A 218 7.17 -19.46 9.39
C LEU A 218 7.44 -18.41 8.29
N LEU A 219 6.41 -17.71 7.82
CA LEU A 219 6.51 -16.69 6.77
C LEU A 219 5.89 -15.36 7.26
N PRO A 220 6.52 -14.66 8.24
CA PRO A 220 6.03 -13.38 8.75
C PRO A 220 5.91 -12.30 7.67
N TYR A 221 6.86 -12.18 6.73
CA TYR A 221 6.79 -11.19 5.65
C TYR A 221 5.59 -11.44 4.74
N VAL A 222 5.38 -12.68 4.32
CA VAL A 222 4.22 -13.08 3.51
C VAL A 222 2.92 -12.84 4.28
N THR A 223 2.92 -13.14 5.58
CA THR A 223 1.78 -12.86 6.46
C THR A 223 1.38 -11.40 6.45
N VAL A 224 2.34 -10.48 6.60
CA VAL A 224 2.06 -9.05 6.56
C VAL A 224 1.59 -8.62 5.16
N MET A 225 2.38 -8.93 4.13
CA MET A 225 2.15 -8.46 2.76
C MET A 225 0.80 -8.92 2.18
N PHE A 226 0.39 -10.16 2.44
CA PHE A 226 -0.84 -10.74 1.89
C PHE A 226 -2.09 -10.47 2.74
N SER A 227 -1.94 -9.91 3.94
CA SER A 227 -3.09 -9.65 4.82
C SER A 227 -3.51 -8.19 4.85
N THR A 228 -2.55 -7.28 4.99
CA THR A 228 -2.80 -5.84 5.17
C THR A 228 -1.85 -4.96 4.36
N GLY A 229 -0.71 -5.49 3.92
CA GLY A 229 0.34 -4.75 3.24
C GLY A 229 0.01 -4.34 1.79
N CYS A 230 1.01 -3.83 1.08
CA CYS A 230 0.83 -3.32 -0.29
C CYS A 230 0.39 -4.39 -1.30
N HIS A 231 0.82 -5.65 -1.15
CA HIS A 231 0.39 -6.74 -2.04
C HIS A 231 -1.11 -7.04 -1.87
N TYR A 232 -1.58 -7.08 -0.62
CA TYR A 232 -3.01 -7.15 -0.30
C TYR A 232 -3.79 -5.98 -0.93
N ALA A 233 -3.35 -4.74 -0.68
CA ALA A 233 -4.07 -3.56 -1.15
C ALA A 233 -4.11 -3.49 -2.69
N SER A 234 -3.00 -3.84 -3.34
CA SER A 234 -2.91 -3.96 -4.80
C SER A 234 -3.80 -5.09 -5.33
N THR A 235 -3.94 -6.19 -4.58
CA THR A 235 -4.86 -7.28 -4.95
C THR A 235 -6.31 -6.79 -4.95
N ILE A 236 -6.76 -6.13 -3.89
CA ILE A 236 -8.12 -5.54 -3.83
C ILE A 236 -8.32 -4.49 -4.92
N TYR A 237 -7.29 -3.71 -5.24
CA TYR A 237 -7.34 -2.78 -6.37
C TYR A 237 -7.59 -3.50 -7.70
N THR A 238 -6.93 -4.62 -7.96
CA THR A 238 -7.17 -5.40 -9.20
C THR A 238 -8.57 -6.02 -9.26
N THR A 239 -9.31 -6.11 -8.15
CA THR A 239 -10.70 -6.60 -8.18
C THR A 239 -11.73 -5.51 -8.43
N GLN A 240 -11.34 -4.23 -8.41
CA GLN A 240 -12.26 -3.10 -8.59
C GLN A 240 -12.85 -3.05 -10.00
N PRO A 241 -14.18 -2.94 -10.19
CA PRO A 241 -14.78 -2.89 -11.52
C PRO A 241 -14.47 -1.56 -12.23
N ASN A 242 -14.34 -0.46 -11.48
CA ASN A 242 -14.01 0.86 -11.96
C ASN A 242 -12.85 1.43 -11.14
N ARG A 243 -11.78 1.84 -11.83
CA ARG A 243 -10.55 2.39 -11.22
C ARG A 243 -10.25 3.81 -11.70
N THR A 244 -11.17 4.41 -12.45
CA THR A 244 -10.96 5.70 -13.14
C THR A 244 -10.84 6.89 -12.19
N SER A 245 -11.20 6.77 -10.91
CA SER A 245 -10.92 7.79 -9.88
C SER A 245 -9.69 7.46 -9.00
N LEU A 246 -9.17 6.24 -9.11
CA LEU A 246 -8.00 5.79 -8.36
C LEU A 246 -6.75 6.16 -9.15
N ARG A 247 -5.85 6.90 -8.53
CA ARG A 247 -4.64 7.40 -9.20
C ARG A 247 -3.39 6.78 -8.61
N ILE A 248 -2.53 6.31 -9.50
CA ILE A 248 -1.23 5.74 -9.16
C ILE A 248 -0.17 6.74 -9.59
N LEU A 249 0.56 7.28 -8.61
CA LEU A 249 1.68 8.16 -8.87
C LEU A 249 2.88 7.32 -9.33
N SER A 250 3.22 7.49 -10.59
CA SER A 250 4.37 6.88 -11.25
C SER A 250 5.21 7.98 -11.89
N GLY A 251 6.33 7.63 -12.51
CA GLY A 251 7.09 8.56 -13.32
C GLY A 251 6.56 8.74 -14.75
N PRO A 252 7.16 9.66 -15.52
CA PRO A 252 6.86 9.80 -16.95
C PRO A 252 7.20 8.51 -17.72
N PRO A 253 6.68 8.31 -18.94
CA PRO A 253 6.88 7.07 -19.71
C PRO A 253 8.34 6.68 -19.92
N ASN A 254 9.26 7.64 -20.00
CA ASN A 254 10.70 7.41 -20.14
C ASN A 254 11.42 7.09 -18.81
N HIS A 255 10.78 7.33 -17.67
CA HIS A 255 11.32 7.02 -16.35
C HIS A 255 10.19 6.61 -15.38
N PRO A 256 9.50 5.48 -15.62
CA PRO A 256 8.29 5.11 -14.87
C PRO A 256 8.57 4.88 -13.38
N ASN A 257 9.79 4.55 -13.00
CA ASN A 257 10.12 4.23 -11.62
C ASN A 257 10.39 5.46 -10.72
N MET A 258 10.26 6.69 -11.24
CA MET A 258 10.63 7.94 -10.57
C MET A 258 10.04 8.13 -9.16
N HIS A 259 8.80 7.66 -8.93
CA HIS A 259 8.10 7.79 -7.65
C HIS A 259 7.90 6.46 -6.94
N MET A 260 8.53 5.38 -7.41
CA MET A 260 8.38 4.08 -6.79
C MET A 260 9.13 4.04 -5.45
N LEU A 261 8.41 3.72 -4.38
CA LEU A 261 9.00 3.57 -3.06
C LEU A 261 9.56 2.14 -2.92
N ASN A 262 10.89 2.01 -2.90
CA ASN A 262 11.57 0.73 -2.71
C ASN A 262 12.91 0.91 -1.99
N GLY A 263 12.97 0.52 -0.71
CA GLY A 263 14.17 0.67 0.09
C GLY A 263 14.61 2.14 0.19
N PHE A 264 15.92 2.41 0.17
CA PHE A 264 16.41 3.79 0.14
C PHE A 264 16.23 4.36 -1.26
N VAL A 265 15.41 5.39 -1.40
CA VAL A 265 15.15 6.05 -2.68
C VAL A 265 14.98 7.56 -2.50
N ASP A 266 15.50 8.33 -3.44
CA ASP A 266 15.32 9.78 -3.51
C ASP A 266 14.47 10.13 -4.74
N THR A 267 13.25 10.56 -4.49
CA THR A 267 12.24 10.92 -5.49
C THR A 267 12.08 12.45 -5.53
N PRO A 268 11.34 13.02 -6.50
CA PRO A 268 11.01 14.45 -6.48
C PRO A 268 10.17 14.87 -5.26
N LEU A 269 9.34 13.97 -4.73
CA LEU A 269 8.45 14.27 -3.58
C LEU A 269 9.08 13.96 -2.23
N PHE A 270 9.83 12.86 -2.14
CA PHE A 270 10.35 12.35 -0.88
C PHE A 270 11.76 11.77 -1.02
N ARG A 271 12.50 11.80 0.08
CA ARG A 271 13.59 10.86 0.34
C ARG A 271 13.08 9.81 1.33
N HIS A 272 13.03 8.56 0.92
CA HIS A 272 12.65 7.42 1.77
C HIS A 272 13.91 6.84 2.43
N LEU A 273 13.95 6.79 3.76
CA LEU A 273 15.15 6.37 4.50
C LEU A 273 15.44 4.87 4.42
N GLY A 274 14.52 4.08 3.85
CA GLY A 274 14.76 2.68 3.50
C GLY A 274 14.80 1.76 4.70
N THR A 275 14.19 2.18 5.81
CA THR A 275 14.23 1.42 7.05
C THR A 275 13.22 0.29 6.94
N SER A 276 13.70 -0.87 6.48
CA SER A 276 12.95 -2.14 6.41
C SER A 276 12.64 -2.69 7.82
N SER A 277 12.08 -1.85 8.68
CA SER A 277 12.08 -1.94 10.14
C SER A 277 11.27 -3.13 10.68
N TRP A 278 10.40 -3.71 9.86
CA TRP A 278 9.63 -4.92 10.16
C TRP A 278 10.02 -6.13 9.30
N HIS A 279 10.95 -5.98 8.34
CA HIS A 279 11.35 -7.10 7.48
C HIS A 279 12.08 -8.16 8.32
N ALA A 280 11.54 -9.37 8.34
CA ALA A 280 12.20 -10.53 8.94
C ALA A 280 13.06 -11.27 7.91
N ASN A 281 13.79 -12.30 8.35
CA ASN A 281 14.74 -13.05 7.52
C ASN A 281 14.12 -13.68 6.26
N ASP A 282 12.82 -13.94 6.25
CA ASP A 282 12.08 -14.47 5.10
C ASP A 282 11.87 -13.43 3.99
N ALA A 283 11.98 -12.13 4.28
CA ALA A 283 11.95 -11.07 3.27
C ALA A 283 13.11 -11.19 2.27
N LEU A 284 14.29 -11.63 2.73
CA LEU A 284 15.44 -11.90 1.86
C LEU A 284 15.17 -13.07 0.92
N PHE A 285 14.54 -14.14 1.42
CA PHE A 285 14.12 -15.26 0.57
C PHE A 285 13.09 -14.82 -0.45
N VAL A 286 12.02 -14.10 -0.04
CA VAL A 286 11.01 -13.60 -0.98
C VAL A 286 11.62 -12.68 -2.03
N ARG A 287 12.56 -11.80 -1.67
CA ARG A 287 13.30 -10.97 -2.63
C ARG A 287 14.10 -11.81 -3.63
N LEU A 288 14.82 -12.82 -3.17
CA LEU A 288 15.53 -13.77 -4.05
C LEU A 288 14.57 -14.49 -5.00
N TRP A 289 13.38 -14.89 -4.54
CA TRP A 289 12.36 -15.51 -5.38
C TRP A 289 11.74 -14.53 -6.38
N VAL A 290 11.46 -13.28 -5.98
CA VAL A 290 10.95 -12.21 -6.86
C VAL A 290 11.97 -11.85 -7.94
N ASP A 291 13.25 -11.73 -7.57
CA ASP A 291 14.35 -11.46 -8.50
C ASP A 291 14.53 -12.64 -9.48
N VAL A 292 14.43 -13.89 -9.02
CA VAL A 292 14.51 -15.09 -9.89
C VAL A 292 13.33 -15.21 -10.85
N TRP A 293 12.11 -14.80 -10.45
CA TRP A 293 10.90 -14.88 -11.29
C TRP A 293 10.73 -13.70 -12.26
N CYS A 294 11.23 -12.51 -11.94
CA CYS A 294 11.17 -11.34 -12.84
C CYS A 294 12.22 -11.34 -13.96
N PHE A 295 13.21 -12.24 -13.95
CA PHE A 295 14.30 -12.27 -14.95
C PHE A 295 13.97 -12.93 -16.31
N ARG A 296 12.70 -13.15 -16.65
CA ARG A 296 12.29 -13.57 -18.01
C ARG A 296 11.32 -12.57 -18.65
N GLY A 297 11.84 -11.38 -18.93
CA GLY A 297 11.12 -10.39 -19.74
C GLY A 297 11.86 -9.06 -19.93
N LEU A 298 13.00 -9.09 -20.66
CA LEU A 298 13.66 -7.94 -21.36
C LEU A 298 14.13 -6.77 -20.46
N SER A 299 15.40 -6.35 -20.34
CA SER A 299 16.59 -6.41 -21.20
C SER A 299 17.86 -6.26 -20.32
N ARG A 300 19.02 -6.64 -20.87
CA ARG A 300 20.33 -6.72 -20.20
C ARG A 300 20.86 -5.37 -19.67
N PRO A 301 21.79 -5.40 -18.70
CA PRO A 301 22.51 -4.23 -18.22
C PRO A 301 23.66 -3.92 -19.17
N ASP A 302 23.44 -3.05 -20.13
CA ASP A 302 24.50 -2.29 -20.81
C ASP A 302 23.93 -0.89 -21.03
N ASP A 303 24.68 0.13 -20.57
CA ASP A 303 24.53 1.58 -20.75
C ASP A 303 24.48 2.36 -19.43
N VAL A 304 25.62 2.32 -18.72
CA VAL A 304 26.08 3.39 -17.83
C VAL A 304 27.32 4.00 -18.48
N LEU A 305 27.13 5.15 -19.12
CA LEU A 305 28.04 6.28 -19.11
C LEU A 305 27.23 7.53 -18.79
#